data_AF-A0A428MSW6-F1
#
_entry.id   AF-A0A428MSW6-F1
#
_cell.length_a   1.000
_cell.length_b   1.000
_cell.length_c   1.000
_cell.angle_alpha   90.00
_cell.angle_beta   90.00
_cell.angle_gamma   90.00
#
_symmetry.space_group_name_H-M   'P 1'
#
loop_
_entity.id
_entity.type
_entity.pdbx_description
1 polymer ?
#
loop_
_entity_poly.entity_id
_entity_poly.type
_entity_poly.pdbx_seq_one_letter_code
_entity_poly.pdbx_strand_id
1 'polypeptide(L)'
;MIEPDIDQFTLVLQPTDMFDFDEWREWVANNLINAFLVQSRMLKLFDDFGDSDVKLPEGYTVGYAFINAPFYLCIAYHEAFSKMGVIVKFSAYAWHEYQKRYEEEFNEPIHLHSFFKLIDSDEYEFRLSRIDMCCDFFNENIDIAKLKRSIEEGRTELRYGKY
;
A
#
# COMPACT_ATOMS: atom_id res chain seq x y z
N MET A 1 2.14 20.38 -18.10
CA MET A 1 1.12 19.87 -17.19
C MET A 1 1.82 19.15 -16.05
N ILE A 2 1.41 19.44 -14.82
CA ILE A 2 1.95 18.81 -13.61
C ILE A 2 0.85 17.94 -13.02
N GLU A 3 1.10 16.65 -12.84
CA GLU A 3 0.11 15.68 -12.36
C GLU A 3 0.61 15.00 -11.08
N PRO A 4 0.05 15.32 -9.91
CA PRO A 4 0.39 14.65 -8.66
C PRO A 4 -0.36 13.31 -8.51
N ASP A 5 0.31 12.29 -7.97
CA ASP A 5 -0.31 10.99 -7.68
C ASP A 5 0.39 10.27 -6.49
N ILE A 6 -0.05 9.05 -6.19
CA ILE A 6 0.50 8.18 -5.16
C ILE A 6 1.35 7.08 -5.80
N ASP A 7 2.64 7.06 -5.48
CA ASP A 7 3.61 6.07 -5.97
C ASP A 7 3.71 4.86 -5.04
N GLN A 8 3.47 5.03 -3.75
CA GLN A 8 3.47 3.89 -2.84
C GLN A 8 2.68 4.24 -1.60
N PHE A 9 2.02 3.25 -1.02
CA PHE A 9 1.58 3.38 0.36
C PHE A 9 1.62 2.04 1.11
N THR A 10 1.67 2.14 2.42
CA THR A 10 1.71 0.97 3.30
C THR A 10 0.82 1.20 4.50
N LEU A 11 -0.11 0.30 4.71
CA LEU A 11 -1.00 0.28 5.87
C LEU A 11 -0.53 -0.77 6.87
N VAL A 12 -0.85 -0.52 8.14
CA VAL A 12 -0.78 -1.55 9.18
C VAL A 12 -2.13 -1.61 9.87
N LEU A 13 -2.75 -2.78 9.83
CA LEU A 13 -4.01 -3.10 10.49
C LEU A 13 -3.70 -3.66 11.88
N GLN A 14 -4.45 -3.20 12.88
CA GLN A 14 -4.34 -3.62 14.27
C GLN A 14 -5.73 -4.05 14.76
N PRO A 15 -5.86 -5.22 15.38
CA PRO A 15 -7.16 -5.66 15.89
C PRO A 15 -7.65 -4.71 16.99
N THR A 16 -8.96 -4.48 17.01
CA THR A 16 -9.66 -3.67 18.02
C THR A 16 -9.95 -4.47 19.29
N ASP A 17 -10.25 -5.75 19.11
CA ASP A 17 -10.57 -6.67 20.21
C ASP A 17 -9.33 -7.20 20.93
N MET A 18 -9.55 -7.67 22.16
CA MET A 18 -8.52 -8.40 22.91
C MET A 18 -8.48 -9.86 22.48
N PHE A 19 -7.27 -10.40 22.39
CA PHE A 19 -7.00 -11.77 21.99
C PHE A 19 -5.75 -12.27 22.71
N ASP A 20 -5.59 -13.58 22.80
CA ASP A 20 -4.37 -14.21 23.30
C ASP A 20 -3.36 -14.56 22.18
N PHE A 21 -2.24 -15.16 22.58
CA PHE A 21 -1.17 -15.50 21.65
C PHE A 21 -1.59 -16.55 20.60
N ASP A 22 -2.38 -17.54 20.99
CA ASP A 22 -2.77 -18.63 20.09
C ASP A 22 -3.84 -18.15 19.12
N GLU A 23 -4.80 -17.36 19.60
CA GLU A 23 -5.85 -16.73 18.77
C GLU A 23 -5.28 -15.88 17.64
N TRP A 24 -4.18 -15.14 17.90
CA TRP A 24 -3.49 -14.34 16.90
C TRP A 24 -3.14 -15.15 15.64
N ARG A 25 -2.47 -16.29 15.87
CA ARG A 25 -1.94 -17.16 14.83
C ARG A 25 -3.04 -17.99 14.19
N GLU A 26 -4.03 -18.42 14.96
CA GLU A 26 -5.08 -19.31 14.48
C GLU A 26 -6.10 -18.58 13.61
N TRP A 27 -6.56 -17.40 14.03
CA TRP A 27 -7.70 -16.77 13.35
C TRP A 27 -7.69 -15.24 13.31
N VAL A 28 -7.17 -14.52 14.31
CA VAL A 28 -7.29 -13.04 14.35
C VAL A 28 -6.60 -12.38 13.17
N ALA A 29 -5.35 -12.74 12.88
CA ALA A 29 -4.62 -12.16 11.75
C ALA A 29 -5.34 -12.43 10.40
N ASN A 30 -5.85 -13.64 10.21
CA ASN A 30 -6.59 -14.01 9.02
C ASN A 30 -7.95 -13.31 8.93
N ASN A 31 -8.63 -13.08 10.06
CA ASN A 31 -9.88 -12.31 10.09
C ASN A 31 -9.65 -10.85 9.67
N LEU A 32 -8.58 -10.22 10.16
CA LEU A 32 -8.18 -8.87 9.73
C LEU A 32 -7.94 -8.81 8.22
N ILE A 33 -7.20 -9.78 7.69
CA ILE A 33 -6.93 -9.89 6.25
C ILE A 33 -8.23 -10.06 5.46
N ASN A 34 -9.10 -10.97 5.89
CA ASN A 34 -10.38 -11.23 5.23
C ASN A 34 -11.30 -10.00 5.26
N ALA A 35 -11.41 -9.33 6.41
CA ALA A 35 -12.16 -8.09 6.55
C ALA A 35 -11.62 -7.02 5.58
N PHE A 36 -10.30 -6.82 5.56
CA PHE A 36 -9.67 -5.90 4.61
C PHE A 36 -9.96 -6.26 3.15
N LEU A 37 -9.82 -7.53 2.75
CA LEU A 37 -10.06 -8.00 1.38
C LEU A 37 -11.53 -7.82 0.94
N VAL A 38 -12.47 -8.09 1.85
CA VAL A 38 -13.91 -7.92 1.59
C VAL A 38 -14.24 -6.44 1.44
N GLN A 39 -13.80 -5.60 2.37
CA GLN A 39 -14.09 -4.17 2.38
C GLN A 39 -13.45 -3.48 1.17
N SER A 40 -12.16 -3.74 0.91
CA SER A 40 -11.42 -3.20 -0.25
C SER A 40 -11.91 -3.72 -1.61
N ARG A 41 -12.83 -4.69 -1.64
CA ARG A 41 -13.34 -5.34 -2.86
C ARG A 41 -12.27 -6.06 -3.68
N MET A 42 -11.09 -6.32 -3.12
CA MET A 42 -9.98 -6.88 -3.90
C MET A 42 -10.30 -8.25 -4.50
N LEU A 43 -11.00 -9.13 -3.78
CA LEU A 43 -11.37 -10.46 -4.28
C LEU A 43 -12.36 -10.42 -5.45
N LYS A 44 -12.95 -9.25 -5.73
CA LYS A 44 -13.79 -9.02 -6.91
C LYS A 44 -12.99 -8.41 -8.06
N LEU A 45 -11.93 -7.66 -7.75
CA LEU A 45 -11.11 -6.98 -8.74
C LEU A 45 -9.93 -7.83 -9.24
N PHE A 46 -9.50 -8.80 -8.46
CA PHE A 46 -8.33 -9.61 -8.77
C PHE A 46 -8.62 -11.08 -8.48
N ASP A 47 -8.09 -11.94 -9.34
CA ASP A 47 -8.17 -13.38 -9.23
C ASP A 47 -6.95 -13.94 -8.47
N ASP A 48 -7.05 -15.19 -8.02
CA ASP A 48 -5.93 -15.97 -7.49
C ASP A 48 -5.20 -15.33 -6.30
N PHE A 49 -5.94 -15.01 -5.22
CA PHE A 49 -5.34 -14.65 -3.94
C PHE A 49 -4.87 -15.89 -3.16
N GLY A 50 -3.61 -15.91 -2.73
CA GLY A 50 -3.04 -17.06 -2.01
C GLY A 50 -1.73 -16.74 -1.32
N ASP A 51 -0.98 -17.78 -0.94
CA ASP A 51 0.32 -17.66 -0.28
C ASP A 51 1.30 -16.85 -1.13
N SER A 52 1.94 -15.85 -0.52
CA SER A 52 2.78 -14.89 -1.23
C SER A 52 3.95 -15.56 -1.95
N ASP A 53 4.00 -15.41 -3.27
CA ASP A 53 5.14 -15.73 -4.13
C ASP A 53 6.16 -14.58 -4.23
N VAL A 54 5.80 -13.40 -3.69
CA VAL A 54 6.67 -12.22 -3.62
C VAL A 54 7.40 -12.10 -2.27
N LYS A 55 8.47 -11.31 -2.26
CA LYS A 55 9.25 -11.03 -1.04
C LYS A 55 8.39 -10.32 0.02
N LEU A 56 8.31 -10.92 1.21
CA LEU A 56 7.63 -10.32 2.35
C LEU A 56 8.36 -9.06 2.86
N PRO A 57 7.62 -8.08 3.42
CA PRO A 57 8.20 -7.00 4.18
C PRO A 57 9.09 -7.52 5.33
N GLU A 58 10.14 -6.78 5.65
CA GLU A 58 11.13 -7.21 6.63
C GLU A 58 10.50 -7.45 8.01
N GLY A 59 10.82 -8.59 8.62
CA GLY A 59 10.27 -8.99 9.90
C GLY A 59 8.84 -9.56 9.84
N TYR A 60 8.27 -9.82 8.67
CA TYR A 60 7.00 -10.56 8.53
C TYR A 60 7.29 -12.00 8.09
N THR A 61 6.51 -12.96 8.59
CA THR A 61 6.80 -14.40 8.41
C THR A 61 5.74 -15.15 7.62
N VAL A 62 4.49 -14.68 7.65
CA VAL A 62 3.37 -15.24 6.89
C VAL A 62 2.83 -14.13 5.99
N GLY A 63 2.63 -14.41 4.71
CA GLY A 63 2.07 -13.42 3.81
C GLY A 63 1.38 -14.00 2.60
N TYR A 64 0.57 -13.14 2.00
CA TYR A 64 -0.34 -13.43 0.91
C TYR A 64 -0.23 -12.36 -0.17
N ALA A 65 -0.51 -12.76 -1.40
CA ALA A 65 -0.51 -11.90 -2.57
C ALA A 65 -1.50 -12.41 -3.62
N PHE A 66 -1.74 -11.60 -4.64
CA PHE A 66 -2.36 -12.06 -5.89
C PHE A 66 -1.29 -12.73 -6.74
N ILE A 67 -1.45 -14.03 -6.97
CA ILE A 67 -0.44 -14.88 -7.60
C ILE A 67 -0.29 -14.51 -9.08
N ASN A 68 0.96 -14.50 -9.57
CA ASN A 68 1.30 -14.10 -10.95
C ASN A 68 0.87 -12.67 -11.33
N ALA A 69 0.54 -11.81 -10.35
CA ALA A 69 0.27 -10.41 -10.62
C ALA A 69 1.52 -9.69 -11.15
N PRO A 70 1.41 -8.81 -12.16
CA PRO A 70 2.55 -8.07 -12.69
C PRO A 70 3.00 -6.91 -11.79
N PHE A 71 2.37 -6.76 -10.61
CA PHE A 71 2.59 -5.69 -9.65
C PHE A 71 2.88 -6.28 -8.27
N TYR A 72 3.50 -5.47 -7.40
CA TYR A 72 3.75 -5.87 -6.01
C TYR A 72 2.62 -5.37 -5.10
N LEU A 73 1.79 -6.30 -4.63
CA LEU A 73 0.86 -6.13 -3.51
C LEU A 73 1.12 -7.28 -2.54
N CYS A 74 1.40 -6.96 -1.28
CA CYS A 74 1.66 -7.97 -0.26
C CYS A 74 0.89 -7.66 1.02
N ILE A 75 0.19 -8.67 1.54
CA ILE A 75 -0.49 -8.64 2.83
C ILE A 75 0.21 -9.64 3.74
N ALA A 76 0.77 -9.22 4.87
CA ALA A 76 1.56 -10.11 5.70
C ALA A 76 1.39 -9.84 7.19
N TYR A 77 1.69 -10.84 8.02
CA TYR A 77 1.77 -10.70 9.47
C TYR A 77 2.96 -11.52 10.02
N HIS A 78 3.35 -11.26 11.26
CA HIS A 78 4.32 -12.11 11.96
C HIS A 78 3.58 -13.03 12.93
N GLU A 79 3.80 -14.33 12.81
CA GLU A 79 3.08 -15.36 13.60
C GLU A 79 3.23 -15.21 15.13
N ALA A 80 4.41 -14.81 15.63
CA ALA A 80 4.68 -14.66 17.07
C ALA A 80 4.66 -13.21 17.60
N PHE A 81 4.52 -12.19 16.75
CA PHE A 81 4.65 -10.78 17.16
C PHE A 81 3.42 -9.97 16.73
N SER A 82 2.29 -10.20 17.41
CA SER A 82 1.00 -9.56 17.10
C SER A 82 1.04 -8.03 17.10
N LYS A 83 1.92 -7.40 17.90
CA LYS A 83 2.11 -5.94 17.92
C LYS A 83 2.55 -5.36 16.57
N MET A 84 3.15 -6.16 15.69
CA MET A 84 3.49 -5.71 14.34
C MET A 84 2.22 -5.47 13.49
N GLY A 85 1.13 -6.16 13.80
CA GLY A 85 -0.13 -6.11 13.07
C GLY A 85 -0.06 -6.83 11.72
N VAL A 86 -1.09 -6.62 10.91
CA VAL A 86 -1.11 -7.05 9.51
C VAL A 86 -0.62 -5.89 8.66
N ILE A 87 0.48 -6.05 7.92
CA ILE A 87 0.95 -5.07 6.95
C ILE A 87 0.27 -5.28 5.61
N VAL A 88 -0.17 -4.19 4.98
CA VAL A 88 -0.64 -4.19 3.59
C VAL A 88 0.22 -3.21 2.82
N LYS A 89 0.96 -3.70 1.82
CA LYS A 89 1.88 -2.88 1.05
C LYS A 89 1.48 -2.84 -0.42
N PHE A 90 1.20 -1.64 -0.91
CA PHE A 90 0.94 -1.35 -2.32
C PHE A 90 2.17 -0.72 -2.96
N SER A 91 2.61 -1.27 -4.08
CA SER A 91 3.48 -0.55 -5.02
C SER A 91 2.69 0.41 -5.90
N ALA A 92 3.39 1.31 -6.61
CA ALA A 92 2.81 2.25 -7.57
C ALA A 92 1.88 1.54 -8.55
N TYR A 93 2.41 0.48 -9.15
CA TYR A 93 1.69 -0.28 -10.15
C TYR A 93 0.48 -1.01 -9.54
N ALA A 94 0.61 -1.55 -8.32
CA ALA A 94 -0.53 -2.19 -7.65
C ALA A 94 -1.67 -1.20 -7.38
N TRP A 95 -1.35 0.02 -6.95
CA TRP A 95 -2.34 1.06 -6.70
C TRP A 95 -3.01 1.52 -7.99
N HIS A 96 -2.21 1.83 -9.02
CA HIS A 96 -2.72 2.22 -10.33
C HIS A 96 -3.66 1.17 -10.93
N GLU A 97 -3.24 -0.10 -10.88
CA GLU A 97 -4.01 -1.21 -11.42
C GLU A 97 -5.30 -1.45 -10.60
N TYR A 98 -5.24 -1.28 -9.27
CA TYR A 98 -6.44 -1.29 -8.42
C TYR A 98 -7.43 -0.21 -8.82
N GLN A 99 -6.98 1.04 -8.99
CA GLN A 99 -7.85 2.15 -9.38
C GLN A 99 -8.52 1.91 -10.73
N LYS A 100 -7.73 1.47 -11.72
CA LYS A 100 -8.23 1.14 -13.05
C LYS A 100 -9.31 0.07 -13.01
N ARG A 101 -9.06 -1.07 -12.35
CA ARG A 101 -10.05 -2.15 -12.25
C ARG A 101 -11.28 -1.74 -11.46
N TYR A 102 -11.10 -0.94 -10.41
CA TYR A 102 -12.22 -0.42 -9.62
C TYR A 102 -13.12 0.47 -10.48
N GLU A 103 -12.54 1.39 -11.27
CA GLU A 103 -13.30 2.24 -12.17
C GLU A 103 -14.01 1.43 -13.27
N GLU A 104 -13.35 0.43 -13.84
CA GLU A 104 -13.93 -0.47 -14.83
C GLU A 104 -15.13 -1.27 -14.29
N GLU A 105 -15.05 -1.78 -13.05
CA GLU A 105 -16.12 -2.60 -12.44
C GLU A 105 -17.27 -1.75 -11.85
N PHE A 106 -16.96 -0.61 -11.23
CA PHE A 106 -17.94 0.18 -10.47
C PHE A 106 -18.35 1.48 -11.17
N ASN A 107 -17.71 1.83 -12.29
CA ASN A 107 -17.95 3.06 -13.05
C ASN A 107 -17.81 4.33 -12.19
N GLU A 108 -16.90 4.29 -11.22
CA GLU A 108 -16.54 5.40 -10.33
C GLU A 108 -15.03 5.37 -10.06
N PRO A 109 -14.31 6.51 -10.17
CA PRO A 109 -12.90 6.56 -9.83
C PRO A 109 -12.71 6.42 -8.30
N ILE A 110 -11.62 5.77 -7.89
CA ILE A 110 -11.25 5.68 -6.48
C ILE A 110 -9.94 6.42 -6.20
N HIS A 111 -9.95 7.22 -5.14
CA HIS A 111 -8.79 7.93 -4.62
C HIS A 111 -8.43 7.38 -3.23
N LEU A 112 -7.20 7.64 -2.78
CA LEU A 112 -6.67 7.08 -1.53
C LEU A 112 -7.57 7.36 -0.32
N HIS A 113 -8.13 8.57 -0.20
CA HIS A 113 -9.06 8.91 0.86
C HIS A 113 -10.38 8.12 0.79
N SER A 114 -10.93 7.90 -0.41
CA SER A 114 -12.14 7.09 -0.58
C SER A 114 -11.85 5.61 -0.32
N PHE A 115 -10.66 5.13 -0.71
CA PHE A 115 -10.17 3.80 -0.36
C PHE A 115 -10.07 3.62 1.16
N PHE A 116 -9.56 4.61 1.90
CA PHE A 116 -9.50 4.56 3.37
C PHE A 116 -10.88 4.47 4.03
N LYS A 117 -11.89 5.15 3.47
CA LYS A 117 -13.28 5.00 3.93
C LYS A 117 -13.86 3.65 3.57
N LEU A 118 -13.49 3.12 2.41
CA LEU A 118 -13.97 1.84 1.92
C LEU A 118 -13.48 0.68 2.79
N ILE A 119 -12.23 0.74 3.26
CA ILE A 119 -11.63 -0.30 4.11
C ILE A 119 -11.95 -0.15 5.60
N ASP A 120 -12.74 0.85 5.98
CA ASP A 120 -13.11 1.04 7.39
C ASP A 120 -13.88 -0.18 7.91
N SER A 121 -13.56 -0.63 9.13
CA SER A 121 -14.10 -1.89 9.68
C SER A 121 -14.03 -1.91 11.20
N ASP A 122 -15.04 -2.46 11.86
CA ASP A 122 -15.04 -2.61 13.33
C ASP A 122 -14.00 -3.63 13.84
N GLU A 123 -13.50 -4.51 12.96
CA GLU A 123 -12.53 -5.58 13.26
C GLU A 123 -11.10 -5.05 13.49
N TYR A 124 -10.78 -3.85 13.01
CA TYR A 124 -9.44 -3.29 13.11
C TYR A 124 -9.40 -1.77 13.02
N GLU A 125 -8.36 -1.19 13.62
CA GLU A 125 -7.88 0.14 13.27
C GLU A 125 -6.73 0.03 12.26
N PHE A 126 -6.66 0.93 11.28
CA PHE A 126 -5.52 0.98 10.37
C PHE A 126 -4.74 2.29 10.52
N ARG A 127 -3.42 2.20 10.36
CA ARG A 127 -2.55 3.38 10.21
C ARG A 127 -1.88 3.40 8.85
N LEU A 128 -1.76 4.59 8.28
CA LEU A 128 -0.89 4.85 7.13
C LEU A 128 0.55 4.96 7.62
N SER A 129 1.33 3.89 7.44
CA SER A 129 2.72 3.80 7.91
C SER A 129 3.74 4.39 6.93
N ARG A 130 3.42 4.40 5.65
CA ARG A 130 4.22 5.03 4.59
C ARG A 130 3.31 5.53 3.48
N ILE A 131 3.66 6.67 2.92
CA ILE A 131 3.10 7.20 1.68
C ILE A 131 4.21 7.89 0.89
N ASP A 132 4.38 7.50 -0.36
CA ASP A 132 5.28 8.14 -1.31
C ASP A 132 4.40 8.82 -2.35
N MET A 133 4.50 10.15 -2.44
CA MET A 133 3.81 10.93 -3.46
C MET A 133 4.71 11.09 -4.67
N CYS A 134 4.16 11.00 -5.87
CA CYS A 134 4.86 11.33 -7.11
C CYS A 134 4.22 12.54 -7.79
N CYS A 135 4.95 13.09 -8.73
CA CYS A 135 4.47 14.19 -9.55
C CYS A 135 5.11 14.10 -10.93
N ASP A 136 4.27 13.93 -11.94
CA ASP A 136 4.71 13.85 -13.33
C ASP A 136 4.74 15.24 -13.97
N PHE A 137 5.84 15.53 -14.64
CA PHE A 137 6.10 16.82 -15.28
C PHE A 137 6.06 16.66 -16.81
N PHE A 138 4.90 16.89 -17.41
CA PHE A 138 4.73 16.80 -18.85
C PHE A 138 4.98 18.15 -19.52
N ASN A 139 5.97 18.23 -20.41
CA ASN A 139 6.29 19.44 -21.20
C ASN A 139 6.62 20.68 -20.36
N GLU A 140 7.11 20.51 -19.12
CA GLU A 140 7.48 21.63 -18.21
C GLU A 140 8.88 22.19 -18.47
N ASN A 141 9.51 21.83 -19.60
CA ASN A 141 10.87 22.24 -19.97
C ASN A 141 11.92 21.99 -18.87
N ILE A 142 11.69 20.96 -18.05
CA ILE A 142 12.63 20.49 -17.03
C ILE A 142 13.66 19.60 -17.72
N ASP A 143 14.93 19.96 -17.55
CA ASP A 143 16.07 19.23 -18.09
C ASP A 143 16.91 18.70 -16.93
N ILE A 144 16.92 17.38 -16.76
CA ILE A 144 17.62 16.70 -15.68
C ILE A 144 19.13 16.94 -15.74
N ALA A 145 19.71 17.05 -16.94
CA ALA A 145 21.14 17.31 -17.09
C ALA A 145 21.50 18.74 -16.66
N LYS A 146 20.64 19.72 -16.98
CA LYS A 146 20.81 21.10 -16.49
C LYS A 146 20.63 21.19 -14.98
N LEU A 147 19.62 20.53 -14.42
CA LEU A 147 19.37 20.51 -12.98
C LEU A 147 20.57 19.91 -12.23
N LYS A 148 21.06 18.76 -12.68
CA LYS A 148 22.26 18.11 -12.12
C LYS A 148 23.46 19.06 -12.12
N ARG A 149 23.77 19.69 -13.26
CA ARG A 149 24.88 20.63 -13.37
C ARG A 149 24.73 21.83 -12.43
N SER A 150 23.50 22.36 -12.31
CA SER A 150 23.20 23.47 -11.41
C SER A 150 23.47 23.11 -9.94
N ILE A 151 23.18 21.87 -9.54
CA ILE A 151 23.50 21.35 -8.19
C ILE A 151 25.01 21.21 -8.01
N GLU A 152 25.72 20.62 -8.98
CA GLU A 152 27.18 20.42 -8.93
C GLU A 152 27.96 21.74 -8.88
N GLU A 153 27.45 22.78 -9.55
CA GLU A 153 28.03 24.13 -9.54
C GLU A 153 27.62 24.98 -8.32
N GLY A 154 26.81 24.43 -7.40
CA GLY A 154 26.33 25.13 -6.20
C GLY A 154 25.33 26.25 -6.48
N ARG A 155 24.74 26.30 -7.69
CA ARG A 155 23.70 27.26 -8.09
C ARG A 155 22.30 26.82 -7.63
N THR A 156 22.12 25.53 -7.38
CA THR A 156 20.91 24.94 -6.81
C THR A 156 21.28 24.12 -5.59
N GLU A 157 20.58 24.33 -4.49
CA GLU A 157 20.75 23.57 -3.26
C GLU A 157 19.57 22.63 -3.04
N LEU A 158 19.84 21.42 -2.56
CA LEU A 158 18.83 20.46 -2.16
C LEU A 158 18.76 20.44 -0.64
N ARG A 159 17.69 21.01 -0.09
CA ARG A 159 17.48 21.07 1.37
C ARG A 159 16.51 19.97 1.79
N TYR A 160 17.01 19.00 2.54
CA TYR A 160 16.15 18.07 3.28
C TYR A 160 15.63 18.78 4.53
N GLY A 161 14.31 18.78 4.74
CA GLY A 161 13.66 19.47 5.85
C GLY A 161 14.23 19.08 7.21
N LYS A 162 14.95 20.01 7.85
CA LYS A 162 15.07 20.14 9.30
C LYS A 162 14.89 21.63 9.60
N TYR A 163 13.62 22.02 9.78
CA TYR A 163 13.25 23.21 10.52
C TYR A 163 12.67 22.74 11.86
#